data_AF-A0A9X7C5X3-F1
#
_entry.id   AF-A0A9X7C5X3-F1
#
_cell.length_a   1.000
_cell.length_b   1.000
_cell.length_c   1.000
_cell.angle_alpha   90.00
_cell.angle_beta   90.00
_cell.angle_gamma   90.00
#
_symmetry.space_group_name_H-M   'P 1'
#
loop_
_entity.id
_entity.type
_entity.pdbx_description
1 polymer ?
#
loop_
_entity_poly.entity_id
_entity_poly.type
_entity_poly.pdbx_seq_one_letter_code
_entity_poly.pdbx_strand_id
1 'polypeptide(L)'
;METGKLAFGDGDQHTKIYENLKFIDDLYRTGMNHPIKNDLIASFEKKPSENQNSVFVGHDHCFHESIQCQNDTNHCLCYLDTVILQPKGQGNGFEFVGLISLDQFIAWNN
;
A
#
# COMPACT_ATOMS: atom_id res chain seq x y z
N MET A 1 -13.84 1.88 12.25
CA MET A 1 -13.36 3.24 11.95
C MET A 1 -12.34 3.08 10.84
N GLU A 2 -12.59 3.65 9.65
CA GLU A 2 -11.73 3.44 8.48
C GLU A 2 -10.38 4.10 8.68
N THR A 3 -9.29 3.34 8.55
CA THR A 3 -7.91 3.82 8.79
C THR A 3 -7.57 5.02 7.90
N GLY A 4 -8.06 5.05 6.66
CA GLY A 4 -7.88 6.19 5.76
C GLY A 4 -8.54 7.49 6.24
N LYS A 5 -9.73 7.39 6.86
CA LYS A 5 -10.43 8.55 7.44
C LYS A 5 -9.72 9.09 8.68
N LEU A 6 -9.07 8.21 9.44
CA LEU A 6 -8.21 8.63 10.56
C LEU A 6 -6.94 9.34 10.07
N ALA A 7 -6.33 8.83 9.00
CA ALA A 7 -5.10 9.38 8.46
C ALA A 7 -5.31 10.75 7.77
N PHE A 8 -6.44 10.95 7.07
CA PHE A 8 -6.64 12.11 6.20
C PHE A 8 -7.90 12.94 6.47
N GLY A 9 -8.72 12.55 7.47
CA GLY A 9 -9.95 13.25 7.84
C GLY A 9 -11.18 12.85 7.00
N ASP A 10 -12.37 13.29 7.44
CA ASP A 10 -13.68 12.89 6.88
C ASP A 10 -14.21 13.85 5.78
N GLY A 11 -13.40 14.79 5.29
CA GLY A 11 -13.85 15.92 4.46
C GLY A 11 -13.37 15.96 3.02
N ASP A 12 -12.50 15.05 2.59
CA ASP A 12 -11.88 15.10 1.27
C ASP A 12 -12.66 14.29 0.22
N GLN A 13 -13.10 14.96 -0.86
CA GLN A 13 -13.79 14.32 -2.00
C GLN A 13 -12.87 13.39 -2.81
N HIS A 14 -11.55 13.47 -2.60
CA HIS A 14 -10.57 12.61 -3.26
C HIS A 14 -10.29 11.31 -2.50
N THR A 15 -10.74 11.20 -1.24
CA THR A 15 -10.64 9.96 -0.48
C THR A 15 -11.78 9.01 -0.87
N LYS A 16 -11.43 7.85 -1.40
CA LYS A 16 -12.37 6.78 -1.76
C LYS A 16 -12.07 5.55 -0.93
N ILE A 17 -13.12 4.93 -0.39
CA ILE A 17 -12.99 3.63 0.26
C ILE A 17 -12.71 2.60 -0.83
N TYR A 18 -11.56 1.95 -0.74
CA TYR A 18 -11.19 0.87 -1.65
C TYR A 18 -11.41 -0.48 -0.95
N GLU A 19 -12.64 -0.98 -1.04
CA GLU A 19 -13.11 -2.17 -0.33
C GLU A 19 -12.25 -3.42 -0.52
N ASN A 20 -11.58 -3.54 -1.68
CA ASN A 20 -10.75 -4.69 -1.98
C ASN A 20 -9.42 -4.69 -1.23
N LEU A 21 -8.98 -3.54 -0.73
CA LEU A 21 -7.70 -3.40 -0.03
C LEU A 21 -7.66 -4.14 1.31
N LYS A 22 -8.81 -4.47 1.91
CA LYS A 22 -8.88 -5.34 3.10
C LYS A 22 -8.42 -6.77 2.83
N PHE A 23 -8.28 -7.16 1.57
CA PHE A 23 -7.82 -8.48 1.13
C PHE A 23 -6.38 -8.43 0.57
N ILE A 24 -5.60 -7.42 0.93
CA ILE A 24 -4.23 -7.26 0.42
C ILE A 24 -3.33 -8.47 0.73
N ASP A 25 -3.55 -9.15 1.84
CA ASP A 25 -2.82 -10.40 2.20
C ASP A 25 -3.01 -11.53 1.17
N ASP A 26 -4.12 -11.50 0.44
CA ASP A 26 -4.43 -12.52 -0.56
C ASP A 26 -3.74 -12.28 -1.92
N LEU A 27 -3.01 -11.16 -2.11
CA LEU A 27 -2.39 -10.77 -3.38
C LEU A 27 -1.50 -11.88 -3.97
N TYR A 28 -0.72 -12.56 -3.12
CA TYR A 28 0.22 -13.61 -3.53
C TYR A 28 -0.17 -15.02 -3.10
N ARG A 29 -1.35 -15.19 -2.50
CA ARG A 29 -1.82 -16.50 -2.07
C ARG A 29 -2.13 -17.39 -3.28
N THR A 30 -1.44 -18.52 -3.36
CA THR A 30 -1.56 -19.49 -4.46
C THR A 30 -2.93 -20.18 -4.45
N GLY A 31 -3.49 -20.46 -5.63
CA GLY A 31 -4.75 -21.20 -5.78
C GLY A 31 -6.02 -20.34 -5.69
N MET A 32 -5.90 -19.04 -5.41
CA MET A 32 -7.00 -18.09 -5.57
C MET A 32 -6.91 -17.39 -6.92
N ASN A 33 -7.73 -17.84 -7.86
CA ASN A 33 -8.03 -17.09 -9.08
C ASN A 33 -9.17 -16.10 -8.77
N HIS A 34 -8.92 -15.18 -7.84
CA HIS A 34 -9.96 -14.32 -7.28
C HIS A 34 -9.99 -12.96 -8.02
N PRO A 35 -11.15 -12.48 -8.51
CA PRO A 35 -11.28 -11.18 -9.17
C PRO A 35 -10.68 -10.01 -8.36
N ILE A 36 -10.75 -10.09 -7.03
CA ILE A 36 -10.15 -9.12 -6.09
C ILE A 36 -8.63 -9.00 -6.27
N LYS A 37 -7.91 -10.11 -6.48
CA LYS A 37 -6.46 -10.10 -6.70
C LYS A 37 -6.11 -9.31 -7.96
N ASN A 38 -6.83 -9.57 -9.05
CA ASN A 38 -6.60 -8.87 -10.33
C ASN A 38 -6.91 -7.38 -10.21
N ASP A 39 -7.94 -7.01 -9.46
CA ASP A 39 -8.30 -5.61 -9.21
C ASP A 39 -7.24 -4.88 -8.37
N LEU A 40 -6.72 -5.52 -7.31
CA LEU A 40 -5.64 -4.97 -6.49
C LEU A 40 -4.35 -4.77 -7.30
N ILE A 41 -3.93 -5.79 -8.05
CA ILE A 41 -2.76 -5.70 -8.93
C ILE A 41 -2.96 -4.57 -9.94
N ALA A 42 -4.11 -4.52 -10.61
CA ALA A 42 -4.41 -3.47 -11.57
C ALA A 42 -4.34 -2.07 -10.95
N SER A 43 -4.79 -1.92 -9.70
CA SER A 43 -4.70 -0.65 -8.97
C SER A 43 -3.26 -0.23 -8.68
N PHE A 44 -2.37 -1.15 -8.35
CA PHE A 44 -0.94 -0.86 -8.14
C PHE A 44 -0.15 -0.67 -9.44
N GLU A 45 -0.61 -1.24 -10.56
CA GLU A 45 -0.03 -1.04 -11.89
C GLU A 45 -0.45 0.27 -12.55
N LYS A 46 -1.58 0.84 -12.12
CA LYS A 46 -2.14 2.05 -12.72
C LYS A 46 -1.24 3.24 -12.42
N LYS A 47 -0.73 3.87 -13.49
CA LYS A 47 0.00 5.13 -13.37
C LYS A 47 -0.98 6.23 -12.93
N PRO A 48 -0.66 6.99 -11.87
CA PRO A 48 -1.42 8.18 -11.53
C PRO A 48 -1.29 9.23 -12.64
N SER A 49 -2.19 10.22 -12.64
CA SER A 49 -2.12 11.35 -13.56
C SER A 49 -0.77 12.08 -13.43
N GLU A 50 -0.37 12.80 -14.49
CA GLU A 50 0.89 13.55 -14.48
C GLU A 50 1.01 14.46 -13.23
N ASN A 51 2.17 14.40 -12.58
CA ASN A 51 2.51 15.13 -11.36
C ASN A 51 1.68 14.79 -10.11
N GLN A 52 1.02 13.63 -10.08
CA GLN A 52 0.26 13.16 -8.91
C GLN A 52 0.79 11.81 -8.40
N ASN A 53 0.58 11.56 -7.12
CA ASN A 53 0.76 10.24 -6.50
C ASN A 53 -0.60 9.68 -6.07
N SER A 54 -0.74 8.37 -6.06
CA SER A 54 -1.88 7.69 -5.43
C SER A 54 -1.44 7.10 -4.10
N VAL A 55 -2.22 7.35 -3.04
CA VAL A 55 -1.95 6.84 -1.70
C VAL A 55 -2.99 5.79 -1.37
N PHE A 56 -2.53 4.63 -0.92
CA PHE A 56 -3.36 3.53 -0.44
C PHE A 56 -3.12 3.36 1.05
N VAL A 57 -4.20 3.24 1.84
CA VAL A 57 -4.12 2.98 3.28
C VAL A 57 -4.75 1.62 3.53
N GLY A 58 -3.91 0.63 3.84
CA GLY A 58 -4.32 -0.76 3.98
C GLY A 58 -3.73 -1.43 5.21
N HIS A 59 -3.85 -2.76 5.24
CA HIS A 59 -3.22 -3.62 6.25
C HIS A 59 -1.79 -3.99 5.82
N ASP A 60 -1.06 -4.65 6.74
CA ASP A 60 0.27 -5.19 6.51
C ASP A 60 0.33 -6.03 5.22
N HIS A 61 1.41 -5.90 4.46
CA HIS A 61 1.67 -6.72 3.27
C HIS A 61 3.15 -6.70 2.89
N CYS A 62 3.70 -7.88 2.59
CA CYS A 62 5.10 -8.06 2.23
C CYS A 62 5.34 -7.80 0.73
N PHE A 63 5.56 -6.55 0.34
CA PHE A 63 5.84 -6.19 -1.06
C PHE A 63 7.25 -6.57 -1.55
N HIS A 64 8.17 -6.82 -0.62
CA HIS A 64 9.54 -7.23 -0.92
C HIS A 64 10.08 -8.12 0.20
N GLU A 65 10.86 -9.15 -0.14
CA GLU A 65 11.37 -10.15 0.81
C GLU A 65 12.32 -9.58 1.87
N SER A 66 12.93 -8.43 1.61
CA SER A 66 13.83 -7.74 2.54
C SER A 66 13.11 -6.92 3.60
N ILE A 67 11.78 -6.81 3.54
CA ILE A 67 10.98 -5.99 4.46
C ILE A 67 10.57 -6.86 5.65
N GLN A 68 10.88 -6.37 6.85
CA GLN A 68 10.48 -7.00 8.11
C GLN A 68 10.32 -5.92 9.18
N CYS A 69 9.21 -5.94 9.91
CA CYS A 69 9.03 -5.01 11.01
C CYS A 69 10.03 -5.33 12.13
N GLN A 70 10.76 -4.32 12.59
CA GLN A 70 11.79 -4.49 13.62
C GLN A 70 11.19 -4.72 15.01
N ASN A 71 9.95 -4.27 15.23
CA ASN A 71 9.26 -4.37 16.52
C ASN A 71 8.35 -5.60 16.64
N ASP A 72 8.00 -6.24 15.53
CA ASP A 72 7.19 -7.45 15.50
C ASP A 72 7.57 -8.34 14.31
N THR A 73 8.17 -9.49 14.58
CA THR A 73 8.63 -10.42 13.54
C THR A 73 7.48 -11.15 12.82
N ASN A 74 6.25 -11.04 13.32
CA ASN A 74 5.08 -11.63 12.65
C ASN A 74 4.51 -10.72 11.55
N HIS A 75 5.02 -9.49 11.42
CA HIS A 75 4.54 -8.49 10.48
C HIS A 75 5.64 -7.99 9.56
N CYS A 76 5.31 -7.78 8.29
CA CYS A 76 6.26 -7.24 7.34
C CYS A 76 6.47 -5.74 7.55
N LEU A 77 5.38 -5.00 7.72
CA LEU A 77 5.38 -3.55 7.93
C LEU A 77 5.13 -3.22 9.40
N CYS A 78 5.90 -2.28 9.94
CA CYS A 78 5.57 -1.67 11.21
C CYS A 78 4.43 -0.67 11.06
N TYR A 79 3.84 -0.25 12.20
CA TYR A 79 2.79 0.75 12.20
C TYR A 79 3.21 2.04 11.51
N LEU A 80 2.38 2.51 10.57
CA LEU A 80 2.61 3.70 9.73
C LEU A 80 3.85 3.66 8.82
N ASP A 81 4.40 2.48 8.57
CA ASP A 81 5.34 2.31 7.48
C ASP A 81 4.65 2.59 6.13
N THR A 82 5.35 3.32 5.26
CA THR A 82 4.86 3.67 3.93
C THR A 82 5.73 2.99 2.87
N VAL A 83 5.11 2.11 2.08
CA VAL A 83 5.74 1.46 0.93
C VAL A 83 5.61 2.33 -0.31
N ILE A 84 6.72 2.53 -1.02
CA ILE A 84 6.75 3.27 -2.28
C ILE A 84 6.80 2.28 -3.44
N LEU A 85 5.78 2.33 -4.29
CA LEU A 85 5.68 1.51 -5.50
C LEU A 85 5.74 2.39 -6.75
N GLN A 86 6.51 1.95 -7.75
CA GLN A 86 6.56 2.57 -9.07
C GLN A 86 5.72 1.74 -10.06
N PRO A 87 4.53 2.22 -10.48
CA PRO A 87 3.73 1.55 -11.51
C PRO A 87 4.47 1.57 -12.86
N LYS A 88 4.51 0.42 -13.55
CA LYS A 88 5.06 0.29 -14.91
C LYS A 88 3.98 0.40 -15.99
N GLY A 89 2.71 0.57 -15.59
CA GLY A 89 1.54 0.63 -16.45
C GLY A 89 0.77 -0.69 -16.43
N GLN A 90 -0.49 -0.64 -16.86
CA GLN A 90 -1.40 -1.77 -16.82
C GLN A 90 -0.81 -3.02 -17.50
N GLY A 91 -0.78 -4.15 -16.79
CA GLY A 91 -0.24 -5.43 -17.26
C GLY A 91 1.28 -5.54 -17.22
N ASN A 92 2.01 -4.48 -16.83
CA ASN A 92 3.47 -4.46 -16.76
C ASN A 92 4.02 -4.57 -15.32
N GLY A 93 3.15 -4.78 -14.34
CA GLY A 93 3.52 -4.80 -12.93
C GLY A 93 3.85 -3.43 -12.34
N PHE A 94 4.40 -3.49 -11.15
CA PHE A 94 4.94 -2.37 -10.40
C PHE A 94 6.27 -2.80 -9.77
N GLU A 95 7.05 -1.83 -9.33
CA GLU A 95 8.34 -2.06 -8.69
C GLU A 95 8.34 -1.50 -7.28
N PHE A 96 8.87 -2.28 -6.33
CA PHE A 96 9.17 -1.78 -5.00
C PHE A 96 10.37 -0.83 -5.08
N VAL A 97 10.17 0.42 -4.71
CA VAL A 97 11.20 1.47 -4.72
C VAL A 97 11.84 1.62 -3.36
N GLY A 98 11.05 1.51 -2.29
CA GLY A 98 11.54 1.70 -0.94
C GLY A 98 10.46 1.72 0.12
N LEU A 99 10.91 1.87 1.36
CA LEU A 99 10.11 1.91 2.57
C LEU A 99 10.48 3.17 3.34
N ILE A 100 9.48 3.94 3.78
CA ILE A 100 9.65 5.05 4.70
C ILE A 100 9.00 4.67 6.01
N SER A 101 9.81 4.48 7.05
CA SER A 101 9.31 4.15 8.39
C SER A 101 8.75 5.37 9.12
N LEU A 102 7.90 5.14 10.13
CA LEU A 102 7.44 6.20 11.02
C LEU A 102 8.59 7.01 11.65
N ASP A 103 9.66 6.33 12.09
CA ASP A 103 10.81 6.99 12.70
C ASP A 103 11.53 7.94 11.72
N GLN A 104 11.62 7.54 10.44
CA GLN A 104 12.14 8.42 9.38
C GLN A 104 11.24 9.63 9.14
N PHE A 105 9.92 9.45 9.11
CA PHE A 105 8.99 10.58 9.02
C PHE A 105 9.14 11.55 10.19
N ILE A 106 9.30 11.04 11.42
CA ILE A 106 9.51 11.88 12.61
C ILE A 106 10.85 12.62 12.50
N ALA A 107 11.91 11.95 12.02
CA ALA A 107 13.23 12.56 11.86
C ALA A 107 13.27 13.69 10.82
N TRP A 108 12.42 13.67 9.79
CA TRP A 108 12.34 14.74 8.78
C TRP A 108 11.54 15.96 9.23
N ASN A 109 10.65 15.79 10.21
CA ASN A 109 9.78 16.85 10.70
C ASN A 109 10.37 17.60 11.91
N ASN A 110 11.53 17.16 12.41
CA ASN A 110 12.29 17.79 13.49
C ASN A 110 13.60 18.37 12.95
#